data_AF-A0A951JRP5-F1
#
_entry.id   AF-A0A951JRP5-F1
#
_cell.length_a   1.000
_cell.length_b   1.000
_cell.length_c   1.000
_cell.angle_alpha   90.00
_cell.angle_beta   90.00
_cell.angle_gamma   90.00
#
_symmetry.space_group_name_H-M   'P 1'
#
loop_
_entity.id
_entity.type
_entity.pdbx_description
1 polymer ?
#
loop_
_entity_poly.entity_id
_entity_poly.type
_entity_poly.pdbx_seq_one_letter_code
_entity_poly.pdbx_strand_id
1 'polypeptide(L)' 'MTTSFEMMEALQALAVDKGITVDTLLDALANALVSAYKRMPGAAEEAYVTIDAESFEIRVYGQELDEDGNVVR' A
#
# COMPACT_ATOMS: atom_id res chain seq x y z
N MET A 1 -8.85 -12.63 15.27
CA MET A 1 -8.79 -12.39 13.82
C MET A 1 -9.67 -11.18 13.58
N THR A 2 -9.09 -9.99 13.40
CA THR A 2 -9.87 -8.81 13.01
C THR A 2 -10.47 -9.10 11.63
N THR A 3 -11.76 -8.89 11.48
CA THR A 3 -12.42 -9.13 10.19
C THR A 3 -12.17 -7.94 9.26
N SER A 4 -12.13 -8.17 7.94
CA SER A 4 -11.95 -7.10 6.94
C SER A 4 -12.95 -5.95 7.14
N PHE A 5 -14.18 -6.28 7.54
CA PHE A 5 -15.23 -5.32 7.86
C PHE A 5 -14.83 -4.35 8.98
N GLU A 6 -14.30 -4.85 10.10
CA GLU A 6 -13.85 -4.00 11.22
C GLU A 6 -12.70 -3.07 10.81
N MET A 7 -11.83 -3.53 9.92
CA MET A 7 -10.72 -2.71 9.41
C MET A 7 -11.23 -1.57 8.51
N MET A 8 -12.19 -1.87 7.63
CA MET A 8 -12.82 -0.87 6.77
C MET A 8 -13.65 0.15 7.56
N GLU A 9 -14.33 -0.26 8.64
CA GLU A 9 -14.99 0.67 9.55
C GLU A 9 -13.99 1.59 10.25
N ALA A 10 -12.86 1.05 10.73
CA ALA A 10 -11.81 1.84 11.36
C ALA A 10 -11.20 2.87 10.38
N LEU A 11 -10.96 2.48 9.13
CA LEU A 11 -10.48 3.38 8.10
C LEU A 11 -11.49 4.46 7.74
N GLN A 12 -12.78 4.13 7.66
CA GLN A 12 -13.85 5.10 7.45
C GLN A 12 -13.90 6.12 8.59
N ALA A 13 -13.85 5.66 9.84
CA ALA A 13 -13.83 6.55 11.00
C ALA A 13 -12.60 7.49 10.97
N LEU A 14 -11.42 6.96 10.61
CA LEU A 14 -10.21 7.76 10.50
C LEU A 14 -10.27 8.77 9.34
N ALA A 15 -10.81 8.37 8.19
CA ALA A 15 -10.98 9.26 7.04
C ALA A 15 -11.91 10.44 7.38
N VAL A 16 -13.03 10.17 8.07
CA VAL A 16 -13.94 11.20 8.58
C VAL A 16 -13.24 12.14 9.57
N ASP A 17 -12.52 11.60 10.55
CA ASP A 17 -11.74 12.40 11.52
C ASP A 17 -10.72 13.32 10.84
N LYS A 18 -10.09 12.83 9.78
CA LYS A 18 -9.07 13.57 9.01
C LYS A 18 -9.67 14.48 7.93
N GLY A 19 -10.98 14.41 7.68
CA GLY A 19 -11.66 15.18 6.64
C GLY A 19 -11.22 14.80 5.22
N ILE A 20 -10.85 13.54 4.99
CA ILE A 20 -10.41 13.00 3.70
C ILE A 20 -11.28 11.83 3.27
N THR A 21 -11.15 11.41 2.01
CA THR A 21 -11.80 10.18 1.54
C THR A 21 -11.03 8.95 2.00
N VAL A 22 -11.71 7.80 2.08
CA VAL A 22 -11.06 6.51 2.36
C VAL A 22 -10.03 6.19 1.28
N ASP A 23 -10.32 6.48 0.01
CA ASP A 23 -9.38 6.28 -1.10
C ASP A 23 -8.08 7.08 -0.88
N THR A 24 -8.19 8.36 -0.50
CA THR A 24 -7.02 9.19 -0.16
C THR A 24 -6.21 8.61 1.01
N LEU A 25 -6.88 8.04 2.01
CA LEU A 25 -6.23 7.41 3.14
C LEU A 25 -5.50 6.12 2.72
N LEU A 26 -6.11 5.32 1.85
CA LEU A 26 -5.52 4.09 1.29
C LEU A 26 -4.33 4.41 0.38
N ASP A 27 -4.42 5.47 -0.43
CA ASP A 27 -3.29 5.95 -1.24
C ASP A 27 -2.12 6.41 -0.36
N ALA A 28 -2.41 7.14 0.72
CA ALA A 28 -1.38 7.57 1.67
C ALA A 28 -0.74 6.35 2.36
N LEU A 29 -1.54 5.35 2.73
CA LEU A 29 -1.06 4.09 3.30
C LEU A 29 -0.16 3.33 2.31
N ALA A 30 -0.60 3.17 1.05
CA ALA A 30 0.18 2.52 0.00
C ALA A 30 1.53 3.21 -0.21
N ASN A 31 1.54 4.55 -0.30
CA ASN A 31 2.76 5.34 -0.43
C ASN A 31 3.70 5.20 0.78
N ALA A 32 3.14 5.16 2.00
CA ALA A 32 3.92 4.95 3.22
C ALA A 32 4.57 3.56 3.23
N LEU A 33 3.85 2.53 2.77
CA LEU A 33 4.36 1.16 2.66
C LEU A 33 5.47 1.03 1.62
N VAL A 34 5.30 1.64 0.42
CA VAL A 34 6.39 1.73 -0.58
C VAL A 34 7.61 2.40 0.02
N SER A 35 7.41 3.55 0.70
CA SER A 35 8.50 4.30 1.32
C SER A 35 9.21 3.51 2.42
N ALA A 36 8.47 2.72 3.19
CA ALA A 36 9.05 1.84 4.21
C ALA A 36 9.85 0.69 3.59
N TYR A 37 9.32 0.07 2.53
CA TYR A 37 10.01 -0.98 1.78
C TYR A 37 11.32 -0.48 1.17
N LYS A 38 11.32 0.68 0.48
CA LYS A 38 12.53 1.26 -0.14
C LYS A 38 13.64 1.62 0.88
N ARG A 39 13.35 1.66 2.18
CA ARG A 39 14.36 1.86 3.25
C ARG A 39 15.02 0.55 3.72
N MET A 40 14.50 -0.60 3.32
CA MET A 40 15.05 -1.89 3.72
C MET A 40 16.33 -2.21 2.94
N PRO A 41 17.33 -2.86 3.56
CA PRO A 41 18.51 -3.33 2.84
C PRO A 41 18.12 -4.29 1.71
N GLY A 42 18.62 -4.04 0.50
CA GLY A 42 18.33 -4.88 -0.67
C GLY A 42 16.92 -4.71 -1.24
N ALA A 43 16.22 -3.63 -0.91
CA ALA A 43 14.98 -3.28 -1.58
C ALA A 43 15.22 -3.07 -3.08
N ALA A 44 14.26 -3.52 -3.90
CA ALA A 44 14.28 -3.27 -5.33
C ALA A 44 14.16 -1.76 -5.63
N GLU A 45 14.65 -1.35 -6.80
CA GLU A 45 14.66 0.06 -7.23
C GLU A 45 13.25 0.65 -7.28
N GLU A 46 12.33 -0.12 -7.87
CA GLU A 46 10.91 0.21 -7.89
C GLU A 46 10.08 -0.70 -7.00
N ALA A 47 8.96 -0.16 -6.52
CA ALA A 47 8.04 -0.92 -5.70
C ALA A 47 6.63 -0.34 -5.81
N TYR A 48 5.64 -1.23 -5.75
CA TYR A 48 4.23 -0.88 -5.71
C TYR A 48 3.49 -1.70 -4.66
N VAL A 49 2.32 -1.22 -4.25
CA VAL A 49 1.50 -1.84 -3.21
C VAL A 49 0.12 -2.09 -3.77
N THR A 50 -0.42 -3.27 -3.48
CA THR A 50 -1.82 -3.60 -3.75
C THR A 50 -2.54 -3.80 -2.43
N ILE A 51 -3.76 -3.27 -2.34
CA ILE A 51 -4.65 -3.45 -1.20
C ILE A 51 -5.94 -4.05 -1.74
N ASP A 52 -6.25 -5.27 -1.33
CA ASP A 52 -7.53 -5.91 -1.65
C ASP A 52 -8.62 -5.35 -0.74
N ALA A 53 -9.62 -4.68 -1.30
CA ALA A 53 -10.63 -3.97 -0.52
C ALA A 53 -11.62 -4.90 0.21
N GLU A 54 -11.74 -6.17 -0.21
CA GLU A 54 -12.68 -7.13 0.39
C GLU A 54 -12.06 -7.90 1.55
N SER A 55 -10.79 -8.30 1.43
CA SER A 55 -10.05 -9.06 2.44
C SER A 55 -9.12 -8.21 3.29
N PHE A 56 -8.87 -6.97 2.86
CA PHE A 56 -7.86 -6.09 3.39
C PHE A 56 -6.43 -6.67 3.32
N GLU A 57 -6.20 -7.57 2.35
CA GLU A 57 -4.88 -8.12 2.12
C GLU A 57 -3.97 -7.07 1.47
N ILE A 58 -2.85 -6.78 2.13
CA ILE A 58 -1.85 -5.83 1.65
C ILE A 58 -0.65 -6.61 1.15
N ARG A 59 -0.25 -6.35 -0.10
CA ARG A 59 0.97 -6.91 -0.69
C ARG A 59 1.87 -5.79 -1.20
N VAL A 60 3.16 -5.93 -0.90
CA VAL A 60 4.21 -5.04 -1.41
C VAL A 60 5.05 -5.83 -2.40
N TYR A 61 5.26 -5.27 -3.58
CA TYR A 61 6.01 -5.89 -4.65
C TYR A 61 7.21 -5.00 -4.99
N GLY A 62 8.41 -5.54 -4.88
CA GLY A 62 9.61 -4.93 -5.46
C GLY A 62 9.71 -5.33 -6.94
N GLN A 63 10.15 -4.40 -7.78
CA GLN A 63 10.41 -4.61 -9.19
C GLN A 63 11.84 -4.19 -9.52
N GLU A 64 12.58 -5.08 -10.17
CA GLU A 64 13.82 -4.72 -10.86
C GLU A 64 13.47 -4.32 -12.29
N LEU A 65 14.02 -3.19 -12.74
CA LEU A 65 13.81 -2.66 -14.08
C LEU A 65 15.10 -2.80 -14.91
N ASP A 66 14.96 -3.01 -16.22
CA ASP A 66 16.08 -2.86 -17.17
C ASP A 66 16.31 -1.38 -17.55
N GLU A 67 17.31 -1.12 -18.40
CA GLU A 67 17.67 0.22 -18.87
C GLU A 67 16.55 0.92 -19.67
N ASP A 68 15.59 0.16 -20.19
CA ASP A 68 14.43 0.64 -20.94
C ASP A 68 13.19 0.82 -20.05
N GLY A 69 13.28 0.50 -18.75
CA GLY A 69 12.20 0.60 -17.76
C GLY A 69 11.23 -0.58 -17.77
N ASN A 70 11.58 -1.72 -18.39
CA ASN A 70 10.76 -2.93 -18.35
C ASN A 70 11.02 -3.73 -17.08
N VAL A 71 9.97 -4.33 -16.52
CA VAL A 71 10.08 -5.21 -15.36
C VAL A 71 10.80 -6.50 -15.75
N VAL A 72 11.93 -6.77 -15.11
CA VAL A 72 12.72 -8.00 -15.31
C VAL A 72 12.58 -8.99 -14.16
N ARG A 73 12.21 -8.53 -12.96
CA ARG A 73 12.03 -9.39 -11.77
C ARG A 73 11.11 -8.77 -10.73
#